data_AF-A0A3B3ZKW8-F1
#
_entry.id   AF-A0A3B3ZKW8-F1
#
_cell.length_a   1.000
_cell.length_b   1.000
_cell.length_c   1.000
_cell.angle_alpha   90.00
_cell.angle_beta   90.00
_cell.angle_gamma   90.00
#
_symmetry.space_group_name_H-M   'P 1'
#
loop_
_entity.id
_entity.type
_entity.pdbx_description
1 polymer ?
#
loop_
_entity_poly.entity_id
_entity_poly.type
_entity_poly.pdbx_seq_one_letter_code
_entity_poly.pdbx_strand_id
1 'polypeptide(L)'
;LGALREKPFSCSICGKKFALTSGLRRHTRTHTGERPYSCSVCEKAFSSQDLWSHILGHTAERPFSCSVCNKGFTRKSSLTLHKSLHLTQKPFSCTVCGKGFTQKSHLKLHLDIHDKHEQKQKETVIKNGRS
;
A
#
# COMPACT_ATOMS: atom_id res chain seq x y z
N LEU A 1 2.28 29.29 8.65
CA LEU A 1 3.36 28.64 9.43
C LEU A 1 3.00 27.17 9.61
N GLY A 2 3.53 26.29 8.75
CA GLY A 2 3.25 24.85 8.82
C GLY A 2 4.16 24.22 9.88
N ALA A 3 3.58 23.76 10.99
CA ALA A 3 4.31 22.96 11.96
C ALA A 3 4.83 21.69 11.25
N LEU A 4 6.16 21.61 11.08
CA LEU A 4 6.80 20.37 10.69
C LEU A 4 6.40 19.32 11.72
N ARG A 5 5.66 18.30 11.29
CA ARG A 5 5.22 17.22 12.17
C ARG A 5 6.45 16.50 12.70
N GLU A 6 6.89 16.88 13.90
CA GLU A 6 8.03 16.28 14.55
C GLU A 6 7.83 14.77 14.70
N LYS A 7 8.90 14.02 14.46
CA LYS A 7 8.94 12.56 14.58
C LYS A 7 10.07 12.18 15.53
N PRO A 8 9.93 12.46 16.84
CA PRO A 8 11.02 12.31 17.80
C PRO A 8 11.38 10.84 18.06
N PHE A 9 10.48 9.90 17.77
CA PHE A 9 10.68 8.48 18.07
C PHE A 9 11.31 7.75 16.89
N SER A 10 12.52 7.24 17.04
CA SER A 10 13.24 6.47 16.01
C SER A 10 13.24 4.97 16.33
N CYS A 11 13.15 4.14 15.28
CA CYS A 11 13.39 2.71 15.39
C CYS A 11 14.90 2.45 15.48
N SER A 12 15.34 1.73 16.51
CA SER A 12 16.75 1.34 16.67
C SER A 12 17.22 0.36 15.60
N ILE A 13 16.32 -0.43 15.00
CA ILE A 13 16.67 -1.48 14.03
C ILE A 13 16.85 -0.92 12.61
N CYS A 14 16.00 0.02 12.18
CA CYS A 14 16.04 0.53 10.80
C CYS A 14 16.03 2.07 10.69
N GLY A 15 16.16 2.78 11.79
CA GLY A 15 16.22 4.25 11.83
C GLY A 15 14.91 4.98 11.51
N LYS A 16 13.83 4.26 11.16
CA LYS A 16 12.55 4.87 10.75
C LYS A 16 11.95 5.70 11.89
N LYS A 17 11.53 6.93 11.59
CA LYS A 17 11.00 7.89 12.56
C LYS A 17 9.47 7.93 12.60
N PHE A 18 8.92 8.10 13.79
CA PHE A 18 7.49 8.11 14.11
C PHE A 18 7.13 9.33 14.96
N ALA A 19 5.93 9.86 14.75
CA ALA A 19 5.39 10.97 15.53
C ALA A 19 4.89 10.55 16.92
N LEU A 20 4.59 9.26 17.12
CA LEU A 20 4.04 8.72 18.36
C LEU A 20 4.78 7.45 18.76
N THR A 21 4.99 7.26 20.07
CA THR A 21 5.56 6.03 20.66
C THR A 21 4.75 4.79 20.29
N SER A 22 3.43 4.89 20.26
CA SER A 22 2.54 3.80 19.83
C SER A 22 2.79 3.37 18.37
N GLY A 23 3.14 4.33 17.51
CA GLY A 23 3.52 4.09 16.12
C GLY A 23 4.85 3.33 16.02
N LEU A 24 5.84 3.75 16.82
CA LEU A 24 7.13 3.05 16.93
C LEU A 24 6.93 1.63 17.48
N ARG A 25 6.18 1.45 18.57
CA ARG A 25 5.91 0.12 19.17
C ARG A 25 5.20 -0.82 18.21
N ARG A 26 4.23 -0.33 17.44
CA ARG A 26 3.60 -1.16 16.40
C ARG A 26 4.59 -1.52 15.29
N HIS A 27 5.47 -0.61 14.93
CA HIS A 27 6.49 -0.87 13.92
C HIS A 27 7.54 -1.88 14.39
N THR A 28 7.99 -1.84 15.65
CA THR A 28 9.00 -2.80 16.15
C THR A 28 8.53 -4.25 16.02
N ARG A 29 7.22 -4.50 16.11
CA ARG A 29 6.62 -5.81 15.83
C ARG A 29 6.88 -6.35 14.42
N THR A 30 7.17 -5.49 13.44
CA THR A 30 7.54 -5.94 12.10
C THR A 30 8.94 -6.55 12.06
N HIS A 31 9.79 -6.22 13.04
CA HIS A 31 11.12 -6.81 13.17
C HIS A 31 11.11 -8.04 14.07
N THR A 32 10.37 -8.00 15.18
CA THR A 32 10.32 -9.13 16.13
C THR A 32 9.35 -10.24 15.72
N GLY A 33 8.42 -9.96 14.81
CA GLY A 33 7.36 -10.89 14.44
C GLY A 33 6.26 -11.04 15.49
N GLU A 34 6.28 -10.25 16.56
CA GLU A 34 5.26 -10.28 17.63
C GLU A 34 3.86 -10.01 17.05
N ARG A 35 2.92 -10.91 17.32
CA ARG A 35 1.53 -10.84 16.85
C ARG A 35 0.55 -11.02 18.01
N PRO A 36 0.32 -9.98 18.84
CA PRO A 36 -0.44 -10.11 20.07
C PRO A 36 -1.94 -10.35 19.87
N TYR A 37 -2.44 -10.16 18.65
CA TYR A 37 -3.87 -10.19 18.36
C TYR A 37 -4.18 -11.43 17.53
N SER A 38 -4.86 -12.41 18.12
CA SER A 38 -5.30 -13.63 17.43
C SER A 38 -6.76 -13.56 17.02
N CYS A 39 -7.08 -14.16 15.88
CA CYS A 39 -8.45 -14.38 15.46
C CYS A 39 -9.03 -15.58 16.20
N SER A 40 -10.17 -15.41 16.87
CA SER A 40 -10.87 -16.50 17.56
C SER A 40 -11.49 -17.52 16.60
N VAL A 41 -11.67 -17.17 15.32
CA VAL A 41 -12.33 -18.02 14.31
C VAL A 41 -11.33 -18.94 13.60
N CYS A 42 -10.12 -18.46 13.29
CA CYS A 42 -9.14 -19.21 12.51
C CYS A 42 -7.71 -19.16 13.07
N GLU A 43 -7.56 -18.69 14.31
CA GLU A 43 -6.31 -18.63 15.09
C GLU A 43 -5.19 -17.76 14.47
N LYS A 44 -5.45 -17.14 13.31
CA LYS A 44 -4.48 -16.28 12.63
C LYS A 44 -4.13 -15.07 13.49
N ALA A 45 -2.83 -14.85 13.68
CA ALA A 45 -2.30 -13.77 14.51
C ALA A 45 -1.83 -12.55 13.70
N PHE A 46 -2.03 -11.36 14.27
CA PHE A 46 -1.77 -10.03 13.69
C PHE A 46 -0.97 -9.16 14.65
N SER A 47 -0.12 -8.29 14.11
CA SER A 47 0.69 -7.32 14.88
C SER A 47 -0.05 -6.01 15.17
N SER A 48 -1.23 -5.80 14.57
CA SER A 48 -1.96 -4.53 14.55
C SER A 48 -3.49 -4.70 14.50
N GLN A 49 -4.21 -3.58 14.42
CA GLN A 49 -5.67 -3.48 14.26
C GLN A 49 -6.21 -4.16 12.98
N ASP A 50 -5.34 -4.69 12.11
CA ASP A 50 -5.73 -5.52 10.98
C ASP A 50 -6.63 -6.71 11.35
N LEU A 51 -6.56 -7.18 12.61
CA LEU A 51 -7.44 -8.24 13.12
C LEU A 51 -8.92 -7.90 12.95
N TRP A 52 -9.36 -6.66 13.25
CA TRP A 52 -10.77 -6.30 13.16
C TRP A 52 -11.29 -6.40 11.72
N SER A 53 -10.56 -5.80 10.77
CA SER A 53 -10.92 -5.92 9.35
C SER A 53 -10.86 -7.35 8.83
N HIS A 54 -10.01 -8.20 9.41
CA HIS A 54 -9.96 -9.61 9.11
C HIS A 54 -11.21 -10.35 9.61
N ILE A 55 -11.66 -10.07 10.85
CA ILE A 55 -12.88 -10.65 11.43
C ILE A 55 -14.12 -10.31 10.59
N LEU A 56 -14.25 -9.08 10.09
CA LEU A 56 -15.34 -8.70 9.17
C LEU A 56 -15.35 -9.52 7.86
N GLY A 57 -14.21 -10.15 7.52
CA GLY A 57 -14.14 -11.12 6.43
C GLY A 57 -14.91 -12.40 6.72
N HIS A 58 -14.88 -12.87 7.98
CA HIS A 58 -15.59 -14.07 8.42
C HIS A 58 -17.10 -13.85 8.54
N THR A 59 -17.52 -12.70 9.05
CA THR A 59 -18.96 -12.41 9.30
C THR A 59 -19.71 -11.88 8.07
N ALA A 60 -19.02 -11.69 6.95
CA ALA A 60 -19.53 -11.00 5.76
C ALA A 60 -20.02 -9.55 6.00
N GLU A 61 -19.81 -9.00 7.20
CA GLU A 61 -20.18 -7.62 7.51
C GLU A 61 -19.38 -6.62 6.67
N ARG A 62 -20.06 -5.58 6.19
CA ARG A 62 -19.46 -4.53 5.34
C ARG A 62 -19.88 -3.15 5.86
N PRO A 63 -19.25 -2.64 6.93
CA PRO A 63 -19.65 -1.37 7.57
C PRO A 63 -19.53 -0.14 6.66
N PHE A 64 -18.77 -0.24 5.57
CA PHE A 64 -18.54 0.86 4.64
C PHE A 64 -19.18 0.53 3.30
N SER A 65 -20.20 1.27 2.89
CA SER A 65 -20.89 1.06 1.60
C SER A 65 -20.65 2.23 0.62
N CYS A 66 -20.66 1.91 -0.67
CA CYS A 66 -20.64 2.91 -1.72
C CYS A 66 -22.05 3.46 -1.93
N SER A 67 -22.22 4.78 -1.78
CA SER A 67 -23.52 5.43 -2.00
C SER A 67 -23.98 5.44 -3.47
N VAL A 68 -23.08 5.13 -4.42
CA VAL A 68 -23.39 5.14 -5.86
C VAL A 68 -23.89 3.77 -6.34
N CYS A 69 -23.27 2.68 -5.87
CA CYS A 69 -23.59 1.32 -6.35
C CYS A 69 -23.88 0.31 -5.23
N ASN A 70 -24.02 0.78 -3.98
CA ASN A 70 -24.30 -0.01 -2.77
C ASN A 70 -23.29 -1.13 -2.44
N LYS A 71 -22.16 -1.19 -3.15
CA LYS A 71 -21.10 -2.17 -2.86
C LYS A 71 -20.50 -1.93 -1.47
N GLY A 72 -20.45 -3.00 -0.66
CA GLY A 72 -19.92 -2.99 0.69
C GLY A 72 -18.43 -3.34 0.80
N PHE A 73 -17.75 -2.77 1.80
CA PHE A 73 -16.32 -2.93 2.09
C PHE A 73 -16.07 -3.09 3.60
N THR A 74 -15.03 -3.84 3.95
CA THR A 74 -14.58 -4.02 5.35
C THR A 74 -13.65 -2.90 5.83
N ARG A 75 -13.13 -2.08 4.90
CA ARG A 75 -12.18 -0.98 5.18
C ARG A 75 -12.61 0.30 4.47
N LYS A 76 -12.53 1.42 5.19
CA LYS A 76 -12.82 2.76 4.65
C LYS A 76 -11.89 3.12 3.49
N SER A 77 -10.60 2.79 3.57
CA SER A 77 -9.64 3.06 2.49
C SER A 77 -10.00 2.35 1.19
N SER A 78 -10.51 1.12 1.27
CA SER A 78 -11.00 0.37 0.11
C SER A 78 -12.22 1.05 -0.52
N LEU A 79 -13.16 1.54 0.30
CA LEU A 79 -14.29 2.33 -0.19
C LEU A 79 -13.84 3.63 -0.87
N THR A 80 -12.91 4.38 -0.25
CA THR A 80 -12.38 5.62 -0.84
C THR A 80 -11.73 5.37 -2.20
N LEU A 81 -10.90 4.32 -2.29
CA LEU A 81 -10.30 3.93 -3.56
C LEU A 81 -11.37 3.52 -4.59
N HIS A 82 -12.35 2.71 -4.18
CA HIS A 82 -13.44 2.32 -5.06
C HIS A 82 -14.22 3.54 -5.59
N LYS A 83 -14.50 4.54 -4.75
CA LYS A 83 -15.18 5.78 -5.18
C LYS A 83 -14.42 6.52 -6.28
N SER A 84 -13.09 6.47 -6.30
CA SER A 84 -12.30 7.09 -7.38
C SER A 84 -12.60 6.50 -8.77
N LEU A 85 -13.06 5.24 -8.83
CA LEU A 85 -13.43 4.58 -10.08
C LEU A 85 -14.69 5.19 -10.69
N HIS A 86 -15.64 5.65 -9.86
CA HIS A 86 -16.85 6.32 -10.34
C HIS A 86 -16.55 7.69 -10.96
N LEU A 87 -15.48 8.35 -10.52
CA LEU A 87 -15.09 9.68 -11.01
C LEU A 87 -14.13 9.61 -12.20
N THR A 88 -13.81 8.40 -12.70
CA THR A 88 -12.77 8.13 -13.71
C THR A 88 -11.41 8.79 -13.43
N GLN A 89 -11.18 9.23 -12.18
CA GLN A 89 -9.98 9.93 -11.79
C GLN A 89 -8.80 8.96 -11.72
N LYS A 90 -7.77 9.26 -12.50
CA LYS A 90 -6.49 8.55 -12.53
C LYS A 90 -5.40 9.47 -11.99
N PRO A 91 -5.32 9.66 -10.66
CA PRO A 91 -4.42 10.65 -10.06
C PRO A 91 -2.93 10.30 -10.22
N PHE A 92 -2.61 9.09 -10.68
CA PHE A 92 -1.24 8.65 -10.90
C PHE A 92 -1.01 8.44 -12.40
N SER A 93 -0.11 9.19 -13.01
CA SER A 93 0.25 9.04 -14.43
C SER A 93 1.66 8.49 -14.59
N CYS A 94 1.85 7.69 -15.65
CA CYS A 94 3.18 7.30 -16.10
C CYS A 94 3.86 8.50 -16.74
N THR A 95 5.05 8.85 -16.26
CA THR A 95 5.85 9.94 -16.82
C THR A 95 6.47 9.58 -18.17
N VAL A 96 6.60 8.28 -18.49
CA VAL A 96 7.21 7.79 -19.74
C VAL A 96 6.19 7.77 -20.88
N CYS A 97 4.97 7.26 -20.63
CA CYS A 97 3.97 7.06 -21.69
C CYS A 97 2.62 7.77 -21.45
N GLY A 98 2.49 8.54 -20.37
CA GLY A 98 1.26 9.29 -20.05
C GLY A 98 0.09 8.44 -19.52
N LYS A 99 0.21 7.10 -19.49
CA LYS A 99 -0.88 6.21 -19.04
C LYS A 99 -1.28 6.50 -17.59
N GLY A 100 -2.58 6.75 -17.37
CA GLY A 100 -3.13 7.00 -16.03
C GLY A 100 -3.55 5.74 -15.27
N PHE A 101 -3.40 5.77 -13.95
CA PHE A 101 -3.68 4.71 -12.98
C PHE A 101 -4.45 5.26 -11.78
N THR A 102 -5.31 4.42 -11.22
CA THR A 102 -6.10 4.72 -10.01
C THR A 102 -5.32 4.41 -8.73
N GLN A 103 -4.25 3.61 -8.83
CA GLN A 103 -3.42 3.19 -7.70
C GLN A 103 -1.93 3.39 -8.00
N LYS A 104 -1.19 3.89 -7.00
CA LYS A 104 0.27 4.08 -7.08
C LYS A 104 1.04 2.76 -7.24
N SER A 105 0.57 1.68 -6.62
CA SER A 105 1.18 0.34 -6.76
C SER A 105 1.14 -0.14 -8.21
N HIS A 106 0.01 0.06 -8.90
CA HIS A 106 -0.13 -0.30 -10.31
C HIS A 106 0.77 0.54 -11.22
N LEU A 107 0.89 1.85 -10.94
CA LEU A 107 1.87 2.69 -11.63
C LEU A 107 3.30 2.18 -11.39
N LYS A 108 3.67 1.82 -10.16
CA LYS A 108 5.01 1.30 -9.85
C LYS A 108 5.32 0.01 -10.63
N LEU A 109 4.38 -0.94 -10.66
CA LEU A 109 4.53 -2.17 -11.45
C LEU A 109 4.64 -1.87 -12.95
N HIS A 110 3.91 -0.87 -13.44
CA HIS A 110 4.00 -0.46 -14.83
C HIS A 110 5.35 0.21 -15.16
N LEU A 111 5.92 1.02 -14.26
CA LEU A 111 7.23 1.64 -14.46
C LEU A 111 8.36 0.60 -14.52
N ASP A 112 8.26 -0.49 -13.76
CA ASP A 112 9.19 -1.62 -13.81
C ASP A 112 9.24 -2.28 -15.22
N ILE A 113 8.13 -2.24 -15.97
CA ILE A 113 8.10 -2.71 -17.36
C ILE A 113 8.93 -1.78 -18.25
N HIS A 114 8.81 -0.46 -18.10
CA HIS A 114 9.59 0.50 -18.88
C HIS A 114 11.10 0.36 -18.62
N ASP A 115 11.51 0.21 -17.36
CA ASP A 115 12.91 -0.03 -16.99
C ASP A 115 13.48 -1.30 -17.65
N LYS A 116 12.72 -2.40 -17.62
CA LYS A 116 13.10 -3.66 -18.29
C LYS A 116 13.20 -3.54 -19.81
N HIS A 117 12.32 -2.77 -20.45
CA HIS A 117 12.39 -2.53 -21.89
C HIS A 117 13.59 -1.65 -22.27
N GLU A 118 13.95 -0.68 -21.44
CA GLU A 118 15.13 0.17 -21.66
C GLU A 118 16.43 -0.63 -21.53
N GLN A 119 16.55 -1.50 -20.52
CA GLN A 119 17.71 -2.37 -20.33
C GLN A 119 17.91 -3.34 -21.50
N LYS A 120 16.83 -3.95 -22.01
CA LYS A 120 16.88 -4.83 -23.19
C LYS A 120 17.40 -4.12 -24.44
N GLN A 121 17.01 -2.85 -24.66
CA GLN A 121 17.47 -2.08 -25.82
C GLN A 121 18.97 -1.77 -25.73
N LYS A 122 19.48 -1.45 -24.53
CA LYS A 122 20.92 -1.21 -24.29
C LYS A 122 21.76 -2.46 -24.53
N GLU A 123 21.28 -3.64 -24.13
CA GLU A 123 21.97 -4.91 -24.37
C GLU A 123 22.02 -5.29 -25.87
N THR A 124 20.96 -5.01 -26.64
CA THR A 124 20.95 -5.24 -28.09
C THR A 124 21.90 -4.33 -28.85
N VAL A 125 22.09 -3.08 -28.41
CA VAL A 125 23.06 -2.15 -29.01
C VAL A 125 24.50 -2.63 -28.79
N ILE A 126 24.82 -3.16 -27.59
CA ILE A 126 26.16 -3.69 -27.29
C ILE A 126 26.48 -4.95 -28.12
N LYS A 127 25.48 -5.80 -28.41
CA LYS A 127 25.67 -7.01 -29.24
C LYS A 127 25.84 -6.70 -30.73
N ASN A 128 25.26 -5.61 -31.22
CA ASN A 128 25.35 -5.20 -32.62
C ASN A 128 26.55 -4.27 -32.92
N GLY A 129 27.27 -3.79 -31.90
CA GLY A 129 28.49 -2.97 -32.04
C GLY A 129 29.80 -3.76 -31.96
N ARG A 130 29.75 -5.09 -31.90
CA ARG A 130 30.89 -6.00 -32.06
C ARG A 130 30.69 -6.78 -33.37
N SER A 131 30.83 -6.09 -34.49
CA SER A 131 31.06 -6.69 -35.80
C SER A 131 31.94 -5.78 -36.64
#